data_AF-A0A7V1ICW1-F1
#
_entry.id   AF-A0A7V1ICW1-F1
#
_cell.length_a   1.000
_cell.length_b   1.000
_cell.length_c   1.000
_cell.angle_alpha   90.00
_cell.angle_beta   90.00
_cell.angle_gamma   90.00
#
_symmetry.space_group_name_H-M   'P 1'
#
loop_
_entity.id
_entity.type
_entity.pdbx_description
1 polymer ?
#
loop_
_entity_poly.entity_id
_entity_poly.type
_entity_poly.pdbx_seq_one_letter_code
_entity_poly.pdbx_strand_id
1 'polypeptide(L)'
;MRPSDRTSSASGWPWAARCRRRRRSTRWKMSSCPPGRGGTRIRGRKGESVQPPFPWRAASGAPRGGDSPGGRVPGMVMLAMGNSGGAHSLSPVTMLVGIGVSILVVVFFRLSGRLRLRGRYESQVNRAMVGGPEITQLSATTREEAIAELAAHAARILRWPDEATIRRNVLRREAQMSTGLVHGIAIPHARFVGLGRSLVLFAKTSTPIEWVTADGRPVHMVFFLLTPEEDEDAQLKMLAEIGRCADDPDCRGILQEASDCRDVSRAILRANRDSHR
;
A
#
# COMPACT_ATOMS: atom_id res chain seq x y z
N MET A 1 48.64 -18.62 -33.42
CA MET A 1 48.51 -17.35 -32.68
C MET A 1 47.43 -16.53 -33.39
N ARG A 2 46.34 -16.24 -32.67
CA ARG A 2 45.14 -15.42 -33.00
C ARG A 2 44.09 -15.94 -34.01
N PRO A 3 42.80 -15.60 -33.76
CA PRO A 3 41.67 -16.47 -34.06
C PRO A 3 40.66 -15.86 -35.06
N SER A 4 39.69 -16.70 -35.40
CA SER A 4 38.55 -16.55 -36.30
C SER A 4 37.56 -15.43 -35.95
N ASP A 5 37.18 -14.63 -36.95
CA ASP A 5 35.94 -13.86 -36.95
C ASP A 5 34.77 -14.76 -37.39
N ARG A 6 33.81 -14.96 -36.49
CA ARG A 6 32.52 -15.60 -36.79
C ARG A 6 31.42 -14.59 -36.49
N THR A 7 30.76 -14.17 -37.57
CA THR A 7 29.49 -13.43 -37.56
C THR A 7 28.33 -14.41 -37.33
N SER A 8 27.52 -14.18 -36.30
CA SER A 8 26.17 -14.78 -36.14
C SER A 8 25.38 -13.90 -35.18
N SER A 9 24.41 -13.13 -35.68
CA SER A 9 22.98 -13.48 -35.78
C SER A 9 22.17 -12.90 -34.62
N ALA A 10 21.67 -11.67 -34.84
CA ALA A 10 20.62 -11.08 -34.03
C ALA A 10 19.26 -11.59 -34.53
N SER A 11 18.65 -12.50 -33.76
CA SER A 11 17.19 -12.67 -33.69
C SER A 11 16.68 -11.65 -32.67
N GLY A 12 15.65 -10.83 -32.88
CA GLY A 12 14.41 -11.06 -33.60
C GLY A 12 13.26 -11.10 -32.58
N TRP A 13 12.94 -9.97 -31.94
CA TRP A 13 11.77 -9.83 -31.04
C TRP A 13 10.76 -8.84 -31.66
N PRO A 14 9.50 -9.24 -31.93
CA PRO A 14 8.54 -8.42 -32.67
C PRO A 14 7.51 -7.75 -31.74
N TRP A 15 7.61 -6.43 -31.52
CA TRP A 15 6.47 -5.62 -31.04
C TRP A 15 6.31 -4.25 -31.71
N ALA A 16 7.18 -3.88 -32.64
CA ALA A 16 7.12 -2.59 -33.32
C ALA A 16 6.30 -2.65 -34.63
N ALA A 17 4.97 -2.65 -34.55
CA ALA A 17 4.13 -2.32 -35.72
C ALA A 17 2.65 -2.01 -35.38
N ARG A 18 2.34 -0.81 -34.89
CA ARG A 18 1.11 -0.09 -35.34
C ARG A 18 1.10 1.40 -34.98
N CYS A 19 1.78 2.22 -35.77
CA CYS A 19 1.55 3.66 -35.82
C CYS A 19 0.78 3.97 -37.11
N ARG A 20 -0.53 4.20 -37.04
CA ARG A 20 -1.31 4.79 -38.15
C ARG A 20 -2.07 6.03 -37.69
N ARG A 21 -1.54 7.17 -38.13
CA ARG A 21 -2.20 8.43 -38.51
C ARG A 21 -3.69 8.56 -38.17
N ARG A 22 -4.01 9.53 -37.31
CA ARG A 22 -5.11 10.47 -37.55
C ARG A 22 -4.67 11.89 -37.21
N ARG A 23 -4.24 12.62 -38.25
CA ARG A 23 -4.30 14.09 -38.28
C ARG A 23 -5.77 14.47 -38.41
N ARG A 24 -6.30 15.26 -37.47
CA ARG A 24 -7.36 16.23 -37.78
C ARG A 24 -7.05 17.55 -37.11
N SER A 25 -6.85 18.52 -37.98
CA SER A 25 -6.72 19.94 -37.73
C SER A 25 -7.96 20.49 -37.03
N THR A 26 -7.78 21.21 -35.93
CA THR A 26 -8.65 22.33 -35.61
C THR A 26 -7.79 23.55 -35.31
N ARG A 27 -8.00 24.54 -36.17
CA ARG A 27 -7.41 25.87 -36.25
C ARG A 27 -7.88 26.68 -35.05
N TRP A 28 -7.01 26.94 -34.08
CA TRP A 28 -7.27 27.95 -33.04
C TRP A 28 -6.84 29.31 -33.57
N LYS A 29 -7.83 30.18 -33.78
CA LYS A 29 -7.63 31.60 -34.09
C LYS A 29 -6.96 32.27 -32.89
N MET A 30 -5.78 32.85 -33.13
CA MET A 30 -5.19 33.87 -32.28
C MET A 30 -6.05 35.13 -32.38
N SER A 31 -6.60 35.59 -31.25
CA SER A 31 -7.16 36.92 -31.10
C SER A 31 -6.47 37.61 -29.92
N SER A 32 -5.44 38.39 -30.29
CA SER A 32 -5.06 39.71 -29.77
C SER A 32 -5.45 40.12 -28.34
N CYS A 33 -4.41 40.34 -27.54
CA CYS A 33 -4.41 41.22 -26.35
C CYS A 33 -4.72 42.69 -26.71
N PRO A 34 -5.32 43.46 -25.80
CA PRO A 34 -5.11 44.89 -25.69
C PRO A 34 -4.08 45.25 -24.59
N PRO A 35 -3.33 46.36 -24.71
CA PRO A 35 -2.31 46.75 -23.75
C PRO A 35 -2.80 47.75 -22.69
N GLY A 36 -2.21 47.66 -21.50
CA GLY A 36 -1.83 48.82 -20.69
C GLY A 36 -2.69 49.12 -19.45
N ARG A 37 -2.07 49.06 -18.26
CA ARG A 37 -1.51 50.22 -17.53
C ARG A 37 -1.42 49.92 -16.02
N GLY A 38 -0.39 50.47 -15.39
CA GLY A 38 -0.46 50.92 -14.00
C GLY A 38 0.10 49.97 -12.96
N GLY A 39 1.40 50.08 -12.70
CA GLY A 39 1.99 49.53 -11.49
C GLY A 39 1.50 50.29 -10.25
N THR A 40 1.18 49.54 -9.20
CA THR A 40 1.12 50.10 -7.84
C THR A 40 1.82 49.12 -6.89
N ARG A 41 2.94 49.60 -6.35
CA ARG A 41 3.75 48.99 -5.31
C ARG A 41 2.96 49.02 -4.00
N ILE A 42 2.61 47.86 -3.44
CA ILE A 42 2.06 47.77 -2.08
C ILE A 42 3.07 47.06 -1.18
N ARG A 43 3.56 47.82 -0.20
CA ARG A 43 4.38 47.41 0.94
C ARG A 43 3.63 46.38 1.79
N GLY A 44 4.39 45.45 2.36
CA GLY A 44 3.89 44.38 3.20
C GLY A 44 3.15 44.84 4.46
N ARG A 45 2.25 43.97 4.91
CA ARG A 45 1.71 43.96 6.27
C ARG A 45 1.94 42.57 6.85
N LYS A 46 2.65 42.54 7.98
CA LYS A 46 2.82 41.37 8.84
C LYS A 46 1.49 41.04 9.50
N GLY A 47 1.23 39.74 9.66
CA GLY A 47 0.36 39.19 10.70
C GLY A 47 -1.13 39.23 10.39
N GLU A 48 -1.62 38.18 9.73
CA GLU A 48 -3.02 37.76 9.85
C GLU A 48 -3.07 36.24 9.68
N SER A 49 -3.34 35.56 10.78
CA SER A 49 -3.61 34.12 10.83
C SER A 49 -4.95 33.85 10.16
N VAL A 50 -4.90 33.35 8.93
CA VAL A 50 -6.09 32.91 8.18
C VAL A 50 -6.47 31.52 8.67
N GLN A 51 -7.54 31.44 9.46
CA GLN A 51 -8.24 30.18 9.73
C GLN A 51 -8.97 29.73 8.46
N PRO A 52 -8.93 28.43 8.09
CA PRO A 52 -9.80 27.91 7.05
C PRO A 52 -11.26 27.79 7.55
N PRO A 53 -12.26 27.98 6.67
CA PRO A 53 -13.66 28.04 7.06
C PRO A 53 -14.32 26.65 7.11
N PHE A 54 -15.21 26.48 8.09
CA PHE A 54 -16.30 25.47 8.23
C PHE A 54 -16.01 24.09 8.88
N PRO A 55 -17.04 23.49 9.52
CA PRO A 55 -16.93 22.97 10.88
C PRO A 55 -17.43 21.52 10.98
N TRP A 56 -16.59 20.58 11.36
CA TRP A 56 -17.12 19.34 11.92
C TRP A 56 -17.44 19.62 13.39
N ARG A 57 -18.74 19.54 13.74
CA ARG A 57 -19.20 19.67 15.12
C ARG A 57 -18.52 18.60 15.98
N ALA A 58 -17.84 19.06 17.01
CA ALA A 58 -17.51 18.29 18.19
C ALA A 58 -18.82 17.82 18.86
N ALA A 59 -19.05 16.51 18.88
CA ALA A 59 -19.89 15.91 19.91
C ALA A 59 -19.01 15.77 21.15
N SER A 60 -18.93 16.84 21.92
CA SER A 60 -18.34 16.86 23.26
C SER A 60 -19.27 16.13 24.23
N GLY A 61 -18.89 14.91 24.59
CA GLY A 61 -19.38 14.19 25.76
C GLY A 61 -18.19 13.61 26.51
N ALA A 62 -17.48 14.45 27.26
CA ALA A 62 -16.44 14.02 28.17
C ALA A 62 -17.05 13.78 29.56
N PRO A 63 -16.86 12.61 30.18
CA PRO A 63 -16.68 12.52 31.61
C PRO A 63 -15.19 12.76 31.92
N ARG A 64 -14.96 13.72 32.82
CA ARG A 64 -13.67 13.95 33.47
C ARG A 64 -13.35 12.74 34.35
N GLY A 65 -12.06 12.39 34.39
CA GLY A 65 -11.34 11.99 35.59
C GLY A 65 -11.75 10.68 36.26
N GLY A 66 -10.88 9.68 36.18
CA GLY A 66 -10.96 8.49 37.00
C GLY A 66 -9.86 7.51 36.63
N ASP A 67 -8.74 7.62 37.35
CA ASP A 67 -7.77 6.59 37.69
C ASP A 67 -7.42 5.53 36.63
N SER A 68 -6.19 5.64 36.14
CA SER A 68 -5.47 4.56 35.46
C SER A 68 -5.51 3.26 36.28
N PRO A 69 -6.10 2.15 35.79
CA PRO A 69 -5.69 0.84 36.20
C PRO A 69 -4.52 0.46 35.30
N GLY A 70 -3.32 0.45 35.88
CA GLY A 70 -2.13 -0.10 35.23
C GLY A 70 -2.47 -1.44 34.60
N GLY A 71 -2.30 -1.51 33.28
CA GLY A 71 -2.42 -2.71 32.47
C GLY A 71 -1.42 -3.73 32.97
N ARG A 72 -1.83 -4.52 33.96
CA ARG A 72 -1.24 -5.82 34.25
C ARG A 72 -1.37 -6.61 32.95
N VAL A 73 -0.23 -6.81 32.27
CA VAL A 73 0.03 -8.06 31.55
C VAL A 73 -0.59 -9.19 32.38
N PRO A 74 -1.35 -10.14 31.79
CA PRO A 74 -1.80 -11.30 32.54
C PRO A 74 -0.55 -11.93 33.13
N GLY A 75 -0.37 -11.76 34.44
CA GLY A 75 0.72 -12.36 35.15
C GLY A 75 0.62 -13.83 34.83
N MET A 76 1.63 -14.33 34.13
CA MET A 76 2.01 -15.71 34.20
C MET A 76 1.97 -16.04 35.69
N VAL A 77 0.92 -16.73 36.13
CA VAL A 77 0.79 -17.21 37.50
C VAL A 77 1.89 -18.23 37.63
N MET A 78 3.07 -17.73 37.99
CA MET A 78 4.16 -18.52 38.50
C MET A 78 3.61 -19.00 39.83
N LEU A 79 3.01 -20.19 39.81
CA LEU A 79 2.78 -20.97 41.00
C LEU A 79 4.12 -21.00 41.73
N ALA A 80 4.21 -20.20 42.78
CA ALA A 80 5.25 -20.35 43.77
C ALA A 80 5.08 -21.76 44.31
N MET A 81 5.89 -22.68 43.78
CA MET A 81 6.08 -23.97 44.40
C MET A 81 6.70 -23.70 45.76
N GLY A 82 5.83 -23.68 46.77
CA GLY A 82 6.24 -23.89 48.14
C GLY A 82 7.03 -25.19 48.15
N ASN A 83 8.34 -25.05 48.25
CA ASN A 83 9.27 -26.15 48.45
C ASN A 83 9.12 -26.62 49.90
N SER A 84 8.01 -27.29 50.19
CA SER A 84 7.87 -28.18 51.33
C SER A 84 8.00 -29.59 50.78
N GLY A 85 9.18 -30.19 51.01
CA GLY A 85 9.58 -31.51 50.52
C GLY A 85 8.73 -32.65 51.08
N GLY A 86 7.51 -32.78 50.58
CA GLY A 86 6.67 -33.97 50.72
C GLY A 86 6.43 -34.57 49.34
N ALA A 87 6.95 -35.77 49.10
CA ALA A 87 6.61 -36.57 47.94
C ALA A 87 5.13 -36.99 48.05
N HIS A 88 4.21 -36.10 47.71
CA HIS A 88 2.79 -36.41 47.62
C HIS A 88 2.58 -37.17 46.30
N SER A 89 2.43 -38.49 46.38
CA SER A 89 1.90 -39.29 45.28
C SER A 89 0.49 -38.78 44.97
N LEU A 90 0.36 -38.03 43.88
CA LEU A 90 -0.94 -37.61 43.37
C LEU A 90 -1.78 -38.86 43.16
N SER A 91 -3.00 -38.87 43.70
CA SER A 91 -3.88 -40.02 43.56
C SER A 91 -4.18 -40.24 42.06
N PRO A 92 -4.37 -41.49 41.61
CA PRO A 92 -4.67 -41.78 40.20
C PRO A 92 -5.83 -40.95 39.64
N VAL A 93 -6.81 -40.60 40.48
CA VAL A 93 -7.96 -39.76 40.15
C VAL A 93 -7.54 -38.34 39.77
N THR A 94 -6.64 -37.72 40.53
CA THR A 94 -6.15 -36.35 40.24
C THR A 94 -5.36 -36.28 38.93
N MET A 95 -4.59 -37.32 38.62
CA MET A 95 -3.89 -37.41 37.33
C MET A 95 -4.88 -37.55 36.15
N LEU A 96 -5.90 -38.39 36.28
CA LEU A 96 -6.95 -38.57 35.28
C LEU A 96 -7.72 -37.27 34.99
N VAL A 97 -8.07 -36.52 36.04
CA VAL A 97 -8.75 -35.22 35.89
C VAL A 97 -7.85 -34.19 35.21
N GLY A 98 -6.56 -34.11 35.58
CA GLY A 98 -5.61 -33.18 34.95
C GLY A 98 -5.37 -33.47 33.46
N ILE A 99 -5.28 -34.75 33.08
CA ILE A 99 -5.16 -35.18 31.69
C ILE A 99 -6.44 -34.83 30.92
N GLY A 100 -7.62 -35.09 31.48
CA GLY A 100 -8.91 -34.77 30.88
C GLY A 100 -9.08 -33.27 30.60
N VAL A 101 -8.72 -32.42 31.57
CA VAL A 101 -8.77 -30.95 31.40
C VAL A 101 -7.76 -30.47 30.34
N SER A 102 -6.55 -31.03 30.32
CA SER A 102 -5.53 -30.66 29.32
C SER A 102 -5.95 -31.04 27.90
N ILE A 103 -6.51 -32.25 27.73
CA ILE A 103 -7.07 -32.70 26.45
C ILE A 103 -8.24 -31.80 26.05
N LEU A 104 -9.16 -31.47 26.97
CA LEU A 104 -10.29 -30.60 26.69
C LEU A 104 -9.83 -29.20 26.24
N VAL A 105 -8.80 -28.62 26.87
CA VAL A 105 -8.24 -27.32 26.45
C VAL A 105 -7.62 -27.39 25.07
N VAL A 106 -6.83 -28.43 24.76
CA VAL A 106 -6.22 -28.61 23.44
C VAL A 106 -7.29 -28.86 22.36
N VAL A 107 -8.28 -29.69 22.66
CA VAL A 107 -9.42 -29.97 21.78
C VAL A 107 -10.25 -28.70 21.60
N PHE A 108 -10.52 -27.94 22.66
CA PHE A 108 -11.22 -26.66 22.58
C PHE A 108 -10.44 -25.65 21.75
N PHE A 109 -9.12 -25.51 21.91
CA PHE A 109 -8.29 -24.63 21.06
C PHE A 109 -8.27 -25.10 19.58
N ARG A 110 -8.21 -26.41 19.34
CA ARG A 110 -8.28 -26.98 17.98
C ARG A 110 -9.67 -26.82 17.36
N LEU A 111 -10.74 -26.98 18.14
CA LEU A 111 -12.13 -26.90 17.71
C LEU A 111 -12.58 -25.44 17.56
N SER A 112 -12.24 -24.57 18.50
CA SER A 112 -12.45 -23.11 18.40
C SER A 112 -11.59 -22.48 17.32
N GLY A 113 -10.35 -22.97 17.11
CA GLY A 113 -9.52 -22.63 15.96
C GLY A 113 -10.16 -23.02 14.63
N ARG A 114 -10.83 -24.18 14.55
CA ARG A 114 -11.64 -24.59 13.39
C ARG A 114 -12.95 -23.81 13.26
N LEU A 115 -13.56 -23.37 14.36
CA LEU A 115 -14.81 -22.60 14.39
C LEU A 115 -14.61 -21.09 14.13
N ARG A 116 -13.37 -20.58 14.15
CA ARG A 116 -13.02 -19.21 13.69
C ARG A 116 -12.99 -19.06 12.16
N LEU A 117 -13.47 -20.04 11.40
CA LEU A 117 -13.44 -20.02 9.94
C LEU A 117 -14.79 -19.63 9.36
N ARG A 118 -15.01 -18.31 9.26
CA ARG A 118 -15.64 -17.62 8.10
C ARG A 118 -15.74 -16.11 8.30
N GLY A 119 -14.75 -15.49 8.95
CA GLY A 119 -14.51 -14.07 8.67
C GLY A 119 -14.25 -13.94 7.18
N ARG A 120 -15.06 -13.15 6.45
CA ARG A 120 -14.71 -12.84 5.05
C ARG A 120 -13.37 -12.14 5.11
N TYR A 121 -12.35 -12.72 4.49
CA TYR A 121 -11.08 -12.04 4.28
C TYR A 121 -11.38 -10.71 3.58
N GLU A 122 -11.07 -9.60 4.24
CA GLU A 122 -11.29 -8.25 3.74
C GLU A 122 -9.94 -7.66 3.35
N SER A 123 -9.68 -7.60 2.04
CA SER A 123 -8.44 -7.04 1.51
C SER A 123 -8.39 -5.54 1.78
N GLN A 124 -7.33 -5.12 2.49
CA GLN A 124 -7.07 -3.71 2.76
C GLN A 124 -6.73 -2.95 1.48
N VAL A 125 -6.00 -3.60 0.55
CA VAL A 125 -5.70 -3.04 -0.76
C VAL A 125 -6.99 -2.72 -1.51
N ASN A 126 -7.95 -3.66 -1.54
CA ASN A 126 -9.21 -3.46 -2.26
C ASN A 126 -10.11 -2.41 -1.63
N ARG A 127 -10.08 -2.26 -0.31
CA ARG A 127 -10.82 -1.19 0.37
C ARG A 127 -10.23 0.19 0.08
N ALA A 128 -8.90 0.25 -0.04
CA ALA A 128 -8.15 1.48 -0.28
C ALA A 128 -7.98 1.81 -1.78
N MET A 129 -8.23 0.86 -2.68
CA MET A 129 -8.13 1.09 -4.11
C MET A 129 -9.27 2.00 -4.56
N VAL A 130 -8.95 3.27 -4.77
CA VAL A 130 -9.88 4.29 -5.22
C VAL A 130 -9.41 4.77 -6.57
N GLY A 131 -10.22 4.48 -7.58
CA GLY A 131 -10.04 4.83 -8.98
C GLY A 131 -11.34 4.49 -9.68
N GLY A 132 -11.59 5.07 -10.84
CA GLY A 132 -12.68 4.59 -11.69
C GLY A 132 -12.45 3.13 -12.12
N PRO A 133 -13.20 2.62 -13.10
CA PRO A 133 -12.87 1.32 -13.68
C PRO A 133 -11.42 1.27 -14.20
N GLU A 134 -10.80 2.39 -14.56
CA GLU A 134 -9.52 2.43 -15.27
C GLU A 134 -8.28 2.42 -14.35
N ILE A 135 -7.28 1.64 -14.76
CA ILE A 135 -5.92 1.69 -14.19
C ILE A 135 -5.15 2.91 -14.72
N THR A 136 -4.17 3.39 -13.94
CA THR A 136 -3.34 4.52 -14.39
C THR A 136 -2.31 4.05 -15.41
N GLN A 137 -2.21 4.73 -16.55
CA GLN A 137 -1.14 4.51 -17.53
C GLN A 137 -0.10 5.62 -17.38
N LEU A 138 1.14 5.25 -17.06
CA LEU A 138 2.22 6.20 -16.84
C LEU A 138 2.97 6.50 -18.14
N SER A 139 3.23 7.79 -18.35
CA SER A 139 4.12 8.26 -19.41
C SER A 139 5.56 8.45 -18.92
N ALA A 140 5.77 8.38 -17.61
CA ALA A 140 7.06 8.48 -16.95
C ALA A 140 8.09 7.48 -17.49
N THR A 141 9.33 7.94 -17.59
CA THR A 141 10.49 7.15 -18.00
C THR A 141 11.50 6.94 -16.87
N THR A 142 11.38 7.74 -15.81
CA THR A 142 12.20 7.63 -14.60
C THR A 142 11.34 7.36 -13.37
N ARG A 143 11.97 6.84 -12.31
CA ARG A 143 11.31 6.58 -11.03
C ARG A 143 10.71 7.85 -10.44
N GLU A 144 11.45 8.95 -10.48
CA GLU A 144 11.05 10.23 -9.93
C GLU A 144 9.86 10.83 -10.70
N GLU A 145 9.84 10.70 -12.03
CA GLU A 145 8.68 11.06 -12.87
C GLU A 145 7.46 10.20 -12.54
N ALA A 146 7.63 8.88 -12.38
CA ALA A 146 6.53 7.98 -12.05
C ALA A 146 5.89 8.35 -10.70
N ILE A 147 6.72 8.60 -9.68
CA ILE A 147 6.25 9.07 -8.37
C ILE A 147 5.56 10.43 -8.48
N ALA A 148 6.06 11.35 -9.33
CA ALA A 148 5.43 12.64 -9.54
C ALA A 148 4.05 12.53 -10.22
N GLU A 149 3.92 11.75 -11.29
CA GLU A 149 2.64 11.50 -11.98
C GLU A 149 1.61 10.87 -11.04
N LEU A 150 2.03 9.87 -10.27
CA LEU A 150 1.17 9.19 -9.30
C LEU A 150 0.75 10.10 -8.15
N ALA A 151 1.65 10.94 -7.64
CA ALA A 151 1.35 11.92 -6.61
C ALA A 151 0.32 12.96 -7.09
N ALA A 152 0.48 13.46 -8.32
CA ALA A 152 -0.50 14.35 -8.95
C ALA A 152 -1.87 13.67 -9.14
N HIS A 153 -1.87 12.40 -9.55
CA HIS A 153 -3.09 11.60 -9.68
C HIS A 153 -3.78 11.41 -8.32
N ALA A 154 -3.03 11.04 -7.29
CA ALA A 154 -3.53 10.88 -5.93
C ALA A 154 -4.11 12.17 -5.37
N ALA A 155 -3.43 13.31 -5.56
CA ALA A 155 -3.91 14.62 -5.11
C ALA A 155 -5.28 14.96 -5.71
N ARG A 156 -5.48 14.72 -7.01
CA ARG A 156 -6.79 14.94 -7.66
C ARG A 156 -7.89 14.08 -7.09
N ILE A 157 -7.65 12.79 -6.85
CA ILE A 157 -8.65 11.87 -6.28
C ILE A 157 -9.02 12.28 -4.86
N LEU A 158 -8.01 12.61 -4.05
CA LEU A 158 -8.18 13.00 -2.66
C LEU A 158 -8.70 14.43 -2.50
N ARG A 159 -8.73 15.21 -3.59
CA ARG A 159 -8.90 16.67 -3.56
C ARG A 159 -7.90 17.33 -2.60
N TRP A 160 -6.69 16.78 -2.57
CA TRP A 160 -5.63 17.24 -1.69
C TRP A 160 -5.04 18.56 -2.22
N PRO A 161 -4.84 19.58 -1.38
CA PRO A 161 -4.48 20.92 -1.84
C PRO A 161 -3.05 21.02 -2.37
N ASP A 162 -2.14 20.13 -1.94
CA ASP A 162 -0.71 20.20 -2.28
C ASP A 162 -0.15 18.85 -2.70
N GLU A 163 -0.13 18.60 -4.02
CA GLU A 163 0.50 17.41 -4.60
C GLU A 163 2.01 17.33 -4.35
N ALA A 164 2.68 18.47 -4.19
CA ALA A 164 4.13 18.51 -3.99
C ALA A 164 4.51 17.93 -2.62
N THR A 165 3.63 18.07 -1.62
CA THR A 165 3.80 17.40 -0.33
C THR A 165 3.65 15.88 -0.46
N ILE A 166 2.72 15.38 -1.29
CA ILE A 166 2.60 13.93 -1.54
C ILE A 166 3.87 13.40 -2.19
N ARG A 167 4.28 14.03 -3.30
CA ARG A 167 5.51 13.67 -4.03
C ARG A 167 6.73 13.68 -3.11
N ARG A 168 6.92 14.75 -2.34
CA ARG A 168 8.08 14.92 -1.45
C ARG A 168 8.15 13.84 -0.37
N ASN A 169 7.02 13.50 0.25
CA ASN A 169 6.97 12.48 1.30
C ASN A 169 7.28 11.08 0.75
N VAL A 170 6.75 10.74 -0.42
CA VAL A 170 7.03 9.45 -1.07
C VAL A 170 8.47 9.36 -1.53
N LEU A 171 9.02 10.41 -2.17
CA LEU A 171 10.44 10.44 -2.55
C LEU A 171 11.37 10.35 -1.34
N ARG A 172 11.02 10.99 -0.21
CA ARG A 172 11.78 10.87 1.04
C ARG A 172 11.79 9.43 1.54
N ARG A 173 10.67 8.70 1.46
CA ARG A 173 10.60 7.28 1.83
C ARG A 173 11.42 6.41 0.87
N GLU A 174 11.32 6.68 -0.43
CA GLU A 174 12.06 5.98 -1.48
C GLU A 174 13.58 6.15 -1.34
N ALA A 175 14.04 7.32 -0.91
CA ALA A 175 15.47 7.62 -0.71
C ALA A 175 16.08 6.90 0.51
N GLN A 176 15.28 6.51 1.50
CA GLN A 176 15.77 5.72 2.64
C GLN A 176 16.14 4.31 2.22
N MET A 177 15.28 3.68 1.43
CA MET A 177 15.47 2.37 0.84
C MET A 177 14.47 2.24 -0.30
N SER A 178 14.94 1.71 -1.43
CA SER A 178 14.10 1.49 -2.60
C SER A 178 12.84 0.69 -2.24
N THR A 179 11.73 1.06 -2.86
CA THR A 179 10.46 0.33 -2.76
C THR A 179 10.21 -0.60 -3.94
N GLY A 180 11.21 -0.79 -4.80
CA GLY A 180 11.21 -1.85 -5.79
C GLY A 180 11.17 -3.22 -5.13
N LEU A 181 10.23 -4.07 -5.55
CA LEU A 181 10.13 -5.46 -5.11
C LEU A 181 10.88 -6.37 -6.10
N VAL A 182 10.17 -7.37 -6.62
CA VAL A 182 10.62 -8.37 -7.59
C VAL A 182 9.61 -8.41 -8.74
N HIS A 183 9.99 -9.06 -9.83
CA HIS A 183 9.15 -9.30 -11.00
C HIS A 183 8.61 -8.03 -11.66
N GLY A 184 9.37 -6.93 -11.58
CA GLY A 184 9.02 -5.64 -12.19
C GLY A 184 7.89 -4.90 -11.48
N ILE A 185 7.68 -5.17 -10.19
CA ILE A 185 6.71 -4.48 -9.32
C ILE A 185 7.45 -3.52 -8.38
N ALA A 186 6.93 -2.31 -8.19
CA ALA A 186 7.33 -1.40 -7.11
C ALA A 186 6.14 -0.97 -6.26
N ILE A 187 6.39 -0.63 -5.00
CA ILE A 187 5.38 -0.14 -4.06
C ILE A 187 5.78 1.19 -3.41
N PRO A 188 5.91 2.29 -4.17
CA PRO A 188 6.15 3.62 -3.60
C PRO A 188 5.00 3.98 -2.64
N HIS A 189 5.37 4.27 -1.39
CA HIS A 189 4.40 4.49 -0.32
C HIS A 189 4.81 5.61 0.64
N ALA A 190 3.81 6.23 1.28
CA ALA A 190 4.04 7.15 2.39
C ALA A 190 2.87 7.14 3.38
N ARG A 191 3.16 7.47 4.64
CA ARG A 191 2.15 7.83 5.64
C ARG A 191 1.88 9.33 5.59
N PHE A 192 0.65 9.74 5.90
CA PHE A 192 0.19 11.12 5.77
C PHE A 192 -0.74 11.54 6.91
N VAL A 193 -0.36 12.60 7.63
CA VAL A 193 -1.22 13.28 8.60
C VAL A 193 -2.46 13.85 7.93
N GLY A 194 -3.63 13.65 8.55
CA GLY A 194 -4.89 14.25 8.10
C GLY A 194 -5.49 13.58 6.86
N LEU A 195 -4.92 12.47 6.41
CA LEU A 195 -5.53 11.64 5.38
C LEU A 195 -6.68 10.83 5.98
N GLY A 196 -7.93 11.12 5.58
CA GLY A 196 -9.10 10.47 6.18
C GLY A 196 -9.29 8.98 5.82
N ARG A 197 -8.63 8.49 4.76
CA ARG A 197 -8.64 7.07 4.37
C ARG A 197 -7.43 6.73 3.50
N SER A 198 -6.98 5.49 3.58
CA SER A 198 -5.94 4.97 2.69
C SER A 198 -6.34 5.05 1.21
N LEU A 199 -5.33 5.24 0.36
CA LEU A 199 -5.45 5.24 -1.09
C LEU A 199 -4.44 4.26 -1.68
N VAL A 200 -4.89 3.40 -2.58
CA VAL A 200 -4.04 2.61 -3.48
C VAL A 200 -4.36 2.98 -4.92
N LEU A 201 -3.32 3.27 -5.69
CA LEU A 201 -3.39 3.34 -7.16
C LEU A 201 -2.57 2.19 -7.74
N PHE A 202 -3.14 1.52 -8.75
CA PHE A 202 -2.37 0.62 -9.59
C PHE A 202 -2.09 1.30 -10.92
N ALA A 203 -0.84 1.20 -11.35
CA ALA A 203 -0.39 1.79 -12.59
C ALA A 203 0.52 0.86 -13.38
N LYS A 204 0.46 0.99 -14.71
CA LYS A 204 1.41 0.36 -15.64
C LYS A 204 2.22 1.43 -16.34
N THR A 205 3.49 1.15 -16.57
CA THR A 205 4.35 2.03 -17.37
C THR A 205 4.30 1.59 -18.83
N SER A 206 4.39 2.55 -19.74
CA SER A 206 4.48 2.25 -21.19
C SER A 206 5.83 1.61 -21.55
N THR A 207 6.89 2.00 -20.85
CA THR A 207 8.23 1.40 -20.94
C THR A 207 8.73 1.03 -19.55
N PRO A 208 9.41 -0.12 -19.36
CA PRO A 208 10.02 -0.45 -18.07
C PRO A 208 10.95 0.67 -17.59
N ILE A 209 10.85 1.01 -16.31
CA ILE A 209 11.58 2.08 -15.65
C ILE A 209 12.70 1.48 -14.79
N GLU A 210 13.89 2.05 -14.88
CA GLU A 210 15.01 1.71 -13.99
C GLU A 210 14.64 2.02 -12.53
N TRP A 211 14.68 0.99 -11.70
CA TRP A 211 14.31 1.04 -10.30
C TRP A 211 15.12 -0.01 -9.55
N VAL A 212 15.67 0.33 -8.38
CA VAL A 212 16.41 -0.64 -7.57
C VAL A 212 15.45 -1.69 -7.02
N THR A 213 15.50 -2.91 -7.56
CA THR A 213 14.67 -4.06 -7.18
C THR A 213 15.56 -5.16 -6.61
N ALA A 214 14.98 -6.07 -5.83
CA ALA A 214 15.76 -7.15 -5.20
C ALA A 214 16.31 -8.16 -6.24
N ASP A 215 15.69 -8.25 -7.41
CA ASP A 215 16.08 -9.12 -8.52
C ASP A 215 16.74 -8.37 -9.69
N GLY A 216 16.99 -7.06 -9.55
CA GLY A 216 17.61 -6.22 -10.57
C GLY A 216 16.79 -6.02 -11.84
N ARG A 217 15.49 -6.39 -11.85
CA ARG A 217 14.62 -6.19 -13.01
C ARG A 217 14.00 -4.77 -13.01
N PRO A 218 13.85 -4.15 -14.19
CA PRO A 218 13.16 -2.86 -14.30
C PRO A 218 11.67 -3.00 -13.97
N VAL A 219 11.09 -1.92 -13.49
CA VAL A 219 9.70 -1.86 -13.00
C VAL A 219 8.75 -1.47 -14.13
N HIS A 220 7.65 -2.20 -14.27
CA HIS A 220 6.58 -1.89 -15.24
C HIS A 220 5.17 -1.91 -14.62
N MET A 221 5.05 -2.33 -13.36
CA MET A 221 3.84 -2.27 -12.56
C MET A 221 4.11 -1.57 -11.24
N VAL A 222 3.26 -0.63 -10.86
CA VAL A 222 3.46 0.19 -9.67
C VAL A 222 2.18 0.21 -8.83
N PHE A 223 2.31 -0.15 -7.55
CA PHE A 223 1.29 0.07 -6.54
C PHE A 223 1.66 1.30 -5.72
N PHE A 224 0.94 2.40 -5.88
CA PHE A 224 1.20 3.64 -5.14
C PHE A 224 0.28 3.73 -3.92
N LEU A 225 0.85 3.80 -2.72
CA LEU A 225 0.10 3.70 -1.46
C LEU A 225 0.24 4.97 -0.61
N LEU A 226 -0.89 5.55 -0.22
CA LEU A 226 -0.95 6.56 0.82
C LEU A 226 -1.80 6.04 1.97
N THR A 227 -1.30 6.13 3.19
CA THR A 227 -2.03 5.70 4.39
C THR A 227 -2.10 6.80 5.44
N PRO A 228 -3.16 6.86 6.26
CA PRO A 228 -3.20 7.73 7.43
C PRO A 228 -2.03 7.42 8.36
N GLU A 229 -1.52 8.41 9.09
CA GLU A 229 -0.53 8.15 10.14
C GLU A 229 -1.15 7.44 11.34
N GLU A 230 -2.45 7.64 11.56
CA GLU A 230 -3.24 7.12 12.67
C GLU A 230 -3.59 5.63 12.50
N ASP A 231 -3.47 5.08 11.28
CA ASP A 231 -3.73 3.66 10.98
C ASP A 231 -2.41 2.94 10.69
N GLU A 232 -1.68 2.63 11.77
CA GLU A 232 -0.35 1.98 11.70
C GLU A 232 -0.41 0.60 11.01
N ASP A 233 -1.51 -0.11 11.20
CA ASP A 233 -1.72 -1.47 10.73
C ASP A 233 -2.05 -1.55 9.24
N ALA A 234 -2.79 -0.56 8.70
CA ALA A 234 -3.26 -0.61 7.32
C ALA A 234 -2.11 -0.70 6.31
N GLN A 235 -1.04 0.08 6.52
CA GLN A 235 0.10 0.07 5.62
C GLN A 235 0.76 -1.31 5.59
N LEU A 236 1.04 -1.91 6.75
CA LEU A 236 1.68 -3.22 6.83
C LEU A 236 0.81 -4.32 6.22
N LYS A 237 -0.51 -4.28 6.46
CA LYS A 237 -1.46 -5.23 5.86
C LYS A 237 -1.47 -5.12 4.34
N MET A 238 -1.52 -3.90 3.78
CA MET A 238 -1.48 -3.71 2.33
C MET A 238 -0.15 -4.12 1.71
N LEU A 239 0.98 -3.79 2.34
CA LEU A 239 2.30 -4.23 1.88
C LEU A 239 2.40 -5.76 1.86
N ALA A 240 1.88 -6.44 2.89
CA ALA A 240 1.85 -7.90 2.93
C ALA A 240 0.95 -8.50 1.84
N GLU A 241 -0.20 -7.89 1.56
CA GLU A 241 -1.11 -8.34 0.49
C GLU A 241 -0.49 -8.24 -0.91
N ILE A 242 0.18 -7.12 -1.18
CA ILE A 242 0.84 -6.90 -2.47
C ILE A 242 2.08 -7.78 -2.58
N GLY A 243 2.87 -7.94 -1.51
CA GLY A 243 4.02 -8.84 -1.49
C GLY A 243 3.64 -10.28 -1.85
N ARG A 244 2.59 -10.82 -1.23
CA ARG A 244 2.08 -12.17 -1.58
C ARG A 244 1.62 -12.28 -3.03
N CYS A 245 0.91 -11.26 -3.55
CA CYS A 245 0.54 -11.24 -4.96
C CYS A 245 1.77 -11.12 -5.89
N ALA A 246 2.79 -10.36 -5.49
CA ALA A 246 4.02 -10.22 -6.24
C ALA A 246 4.77 -11.56 -6.31
N ASP A 247 4.70 -12.40 -5.29
CA ASP A 247 5.31 -13.73 -5.25
C ASP A 247 4.49 -14.80 -6.00
N ASP A 248 3.18 -14.63 -6.11
CA ASP A 248 2.26 -15.55 -6.81
C ASP A 248 2.31 -15.38 -8.35
N PRO A 249 2.78 -16.39 -9.12
CA PRO A 249 2.80 -16.34 -10.58
C PRO A 249 1.44 -16.08 -11.23
N ASP A 250 0.36 -16.65 -10.68
CA ASP A 250 -0.98 -16.48 -11.23
C ASP A 250 -1.46 -15.05 -11.02
N CYS A 251 -1.18 -14.47 -9.85
CA CYS A 251 -1.49 -13.08 -9.57
C CYS A 251 -0.74 -12.14 -10.52
N ARG A 252 0.57 -12.37 -10.71
CA ARG A 252 1.38 -11.58 -11.66
C ARG A 252 0.85 -11.64 -13.09
N GLY A 253 0.45 -12.83 -13.56
CA GLY A 253 -0.15 -12.99 -14.89
C GLY A 253 -1.41 -12.14 -15.05
N ILE A 254 -2.30 -12.16 -14.05
CA ILE A 254 -3.52 -11.33 -14.06
C ILE A 254 -3.17 -9.84 -14.02
N LEU A 255 -2.22 -9.41 -13.19
CA LEU A 255 -1.81 -7.99 -13.12
C LEU A 255 -1.21 -7.48 -14.44
N GLN A 256 -0.46 -8.33 -15.13
CA GLN A 256 0.16 -7.97 -16.42
C GLN A 256 -0.91 -7.69 -17.48
N GLU A 257 -1.94 -8.55 -17.54
CA GLU A 257 -3.06 -8.43 -18.47
C GLU A 257 -4.14 -7.44 -18.02
N ALA A 258 -4.14 -7.04 -16.75
CA ALA A 258 -5.18 -6.20 -16.15
C ALA A 258 -5.45 -4.95 -16.98
N SER A 259 -6.72 -4.74 -17.32
CA SER A 259 -7.17 -3.58 -18.09
C SER A 259 -7.86 -2.54 -17.21
N ASP A 260 -8.30 -2.97 -16.03
CA ASP A 260 -9.19 -2.22 -15.17
C ASP A 260 -8.91 -2.56 -13.68
N CYS A 261 -9.39 -1.73 -12.75
CA CYS A 261 -9.16 -1.94 -11.32
C CYS A 261 -9.83 -3.21 -10.78
N ARG A 262 -10.81 -3.78 -11.47
CA ARG A 262 -11.48 -5.03 -11.05
C ARG A 262 -10.59 -6.24 -11.30
N ASP A 263 -9.82 -6.24 -12.39
CA ASP A 263 -8.82 -7.28 -12.65
C ASP A 263 -7.75 -7.28 -11.54
N VAL A 264 -7.25 -6.10 -11.16
CA VAL A 264 -6.29 -5.94 -10.05
C VAL A 264 -6.89 -6.44 -8.74
N SER A 265 -8.12 -6.02 -8.44
CA SER A 265 -8.86 -6.43 -7.24
C SER A 265 -9.01 -7.96 -7.16
N ARG A 266 -9.35 -8.60 -8.29
CA ARG A 266 -9.47 -10.05 -8.42
C ARG A 266 -8.14 -10.75 -8.19
N ALA A 267 -7.06 -10.23 -8.77
CA ALA A 267 -5.71 -10.77 -8.60
C ALA A 267 -5.32 -10.79 -7.11
N ILE A 268 -5.42 -9.64 -6.43
CA ILE A 268 -5.09 -9.49 -5.01
C ILE A 268 -5.92 -10.43 -4.13
N LEU A 269 -7.24 -10.53 -4.38
CA LEU A 269 -8.11 -11.42 -3.61
C LEU A 269 -7.77 -12.89 -3.77
N ARG A 270 -7.36 -13.30 -4.98
CA ARG A 270 -7.02 -14.69 -5.26
C ARG A 270 -5.75 -15.08 -4.50
N ALA A 271 -4.67 -14.33 -4.69
CA ALA A 271 -3.38 -14.59 -4.04
C ALA A 271 -3.49 -14.64 -2.51
N ASN A 272 -4.32 -13.77 -1.92
CA ASN A 272 -4.41 -13.66 -0.46
C ASN A 272 -5.45 -14.58 0.18
N ARG A 273 -6.39 -15.15 -0.59
CA ARG A 273 -7.35 -16.14 -0.08
C ARG A 273 -6.70 -17.51 0.07
N ASP A 274 -5.82 -17.86 -0.87
CA ASP A 274 -5.20 -19.18 -0.91
C ASP A 274 -4.07 -19.32 0.12
N SER A 275 -3.47 -18.20 0.57
CA SER A 275 -2.47 -18.17 1.65
C SER A 275 -3.03 -18.40 3.07
N HIS A 276 -4.35 -18.47 3.23
CA HIS A 276 -5.02 -18.72 4.52
C HIS A 276 -5.68 -20.12 4.59
N ARG A 277 -5.45 -20.96 3.58
CA ARG A 277 -5.77 -22.39 3.60
C ARG A 277 -4.54 -23.19 3.99
#